data_AF-A0A0V8RWW6-F1
#
_entry.id   AF-A0A0V8RWW6-F1
#
_cell.length_a   1.000
_cell.length_b   1.000
_cell.length_c   1.000
_cell.angle_alpha   90.00
_cell.angle_beta   90.00
_cell.angle_gamma   90.00
#
_symmetry.space_group_name_H-M   'P 1'
#
loop_
_entity.id
_entity.type
_entity.pdbx_description
1 polymer ?
#
loop_
_entity_poly.entity_id
_entity_poly.type
_entity_poly.pdbx_seq_one_letter_code
_entity_poly.pdbx_strand_id
1 'polypeptide(L)'
;MGVVLGMEIPVLYKFEAGYYWGIRYGEKLYEKHTGKRVEPLTMLYTYTGAFNDPARGKTATEAQLAQGACIVYNVAGATGLGIFEAVEEAAKKQG
;
A
#
# COMPACT_ATOMS: atom_id res chain seq x y z
N MET A 1 5.73 1.28 3.13
CA MET A 1 4.31 1.52 2.78
C MET A 1 4.03 0.81 1.47
N GLY A 2 2.93 0.08 1.39
CA GLY A 2 2.52 -0.64 0.19
C GLY A 2 1.26 -0.05 -0.43
N VAL A 3 1.09 -0.23 -1.73
CA VAL A 3 -0.14 0.06 -2.47
C VAL A 3 -0.43 -1.11 -3.39
N VAL A 4 -1.63 -1.66 -3.30
CA VAL A 4 -2.12 -2.71 -4.20
C VAL A 4 -3.15 -2.09 -5.12
N LEU A 5 -2.84 -2.10 -6.41
CA LEU A 5 -3.61 -1.49 -7.49
C LEU A 5 -4.31 -2.58 -8.30
N GLY A 6 -5.47 -2.26 -8.87
CA GLY A 6 -6.21 -3.17 -9.75
C GLY A 6 -5.57 -3.27 -11.14
N MET A 7 -6.33 -2.88 -12.17
CA MET A 7 -5.84 -2.87 -13.55
C MET A 7 -5.01 -1.63 -13.85
N GLU A 8 -3.95 -1.78 -14.65
CA GLU A 8 -3.12 -0.66 -15.10
C GLU A 8 -3.89 0.22 -16.11
N ILE A 9 -4.55 1.25 -15.61
CA ILE A 9 -5.34 2.21 -16.38
C ILE A 9 -5.02 3.65 -15.92
N PRO A 10 -5.27 4.68 -16.75
CA PRO A 10 -4.87 6.07 -16.44
C PRO A 10 -5.36 6.62 -15.09
N VAL A 11 -6.51 6.13 -14.61
CA VAL A 11 -7.04 6.50 -13.29
C VAL A 11 -6.11 6.06 -12.16
N LEU A 12 -5.48 4.89 -12.26
CA LEU A 12 -4.62 4.37 -11.20
C LEU A 12 -3.30 5.14 -11.08
N TYR A 13 -2.78 5.72 -12.17
CA TYR A 13 -1.63 6.62 -12.08
C TYR A 13 -1.92 7.88 -11.25
N LYS A 14 -3.17 8.35 -11.26
CA LYS A 14 -3.58 9.48 -10.40
C LYS A 14 -3.59 9.09 -8.92
N PHE A 15 -4.03 7.87 -8.61
CA PHE A 15 -3.98 7.34 -7.25
C PHE A 15 -2.54 7.16 -6.78
N GLU A 16 -1.68 6.58 -7.62
CA GLU A 16 -0.24 6.40 -7.33
C GLU A 16 0.45 7.76 -7.07
N ALA A 17 0.30 8.71 -7.99
CA ALA A 17 0.89 10.04 -7.85
C ALA A 17 0.32 10.77 -6.62
N GLY A 18 -0.98 10.68 -6.38
CA GLY A 18 -1.63 11.30 -5.21
C GLY A 18 -1.13 10.70 -3.89
N TYR A 19 -0.97 9.38 -3.82
CA TYR A 19 -0.45 8.70 -2.63
C TYR A 19 1.02 9.07 -2.37
N TYR A 20 1.84 9.09 -3.43
CA TYR A 20 3.23 9.54 -3.34
C TYR A 20 3.32 10.97 -2.78
N TRP A 21 2.57 11.90 -3.37
CA TRP A 21 2.53 13.29 -2.92
C TRP A 21 2.03 13.42 -1.49
N GLY A 22 0.98 12.68 -1.13
CA GLY A 22 0.42 12.67 0.23
C GLY A 22 1.43 12.23 1.28
N ILE A 23 2.20 11.15 1.01
CA ILE A 23 3.26 10.68 1.91
C ILE A 23 4.34 11.75 2.08
N ARG A 24 4.87 12.29 0.96
CA ARG A 24 5.91 13.33 1.01
C ARG A 24 5.44 14.59 1.73
N TYR A 25 4.16 14.95 1.57
CA TYR A 25 3.58 16.07 2.29
C TYR A 25 3.44 15.79 3.79
N GLY A 26 3.00 14.58 4.16
CA GLY A 26 2.93 14.13 5.55
C GLY A 26 4.29 14.13 6.25
N GLU A 27 5.35 13.67 5.58
CA GLU A 27 6.73 13.71 6.10
C GLU A 27 7.16 15.15 6.43
N LYS A 28 6.91 16.10 5.52
CA LYS A 28 7.20 17.53 5.73
C LYS A 28 6.38 18.13 6.86
N LEU A 29 5.10 17.77 6.95
CA LEU A 29 4.24 18.24 8.04
C LEU A 29 4.73 17.70 9.38
N TYR A 30 5.08 16.42 9.47
CA TYR A 30 5.61 15.85 10.70
C TYR A 30 6.89 16.56 11.15
N GLU A 31 7.83 16.79 10.23
CA GLU A 31 9.06 17.55 10.51
C GLU A 31 8.75 18.97 10.99
N LYS A 32 7.82 19.68 10.34
CA LYS A 32 7.41 21.03 10.74
C LYS A 32 6.82 21.08 12.15
N HIS A 33 6.02 20.08 12.55
CA HIS A 33 5.33 20.09 13.84
C HIS A 33 6.20 19.58 15.00
N THR A 34 7.12 18.65 14.72
CA THR A 34 7.91 17.98 15.77
C THR A 34 9.36 18.43 15.82
N GLY A 35 9.85 19.10 14.78
CA GLY A 35 11.26 19.41 14.58
C GLY A 35 12.12 18.18 14.27
N LYS A 36 11.52 16.99 14.13
CA LYS A 36 12.23 15.74 13.85
C LYS A 36 12.06 15.37 12.39
N ARG A 37 13.19 15.17 11.71
CA ARG A 37 13.18 14.65 10.35
C ARG A 37 12.92 13.15 10.37
N VAL A 38 12.01 12.70 9.51
CA VAL A 38 11.79 11.28 9.24
C VAL A 38 12.64 10.85 8.05
N GLU A 39 13.17 9.64 8.11
CA GLU A 39 13.73 9.02 6.91
C GLU A 39 12.61 8.83 5.89
N PRO A 40 12.87 9.15 4.60
CA PRO A 40 11.87 9.00 3.55
C PRO A 40 11.28 7.58 3.54
N LEU A 41 9.96 7.49 3.71
CA LEU A 41 9.25 6.23 3.68
C LEU A 41 9.38 5.60 2.30
N THR A 42 9.71 4.31 2.28
CA THR A 42 9.74 3.50 1.06
C THR A 42 8.32 3.13 0.66
N MET A 43 8.00 3.29 -0.63
CA MET A 43 6.70 2.99 -1.22
C MET A 43 6.83 1.83 -2.20
N LEU A 44 6.02 0.79 -1.99
CA LEU A 44 5.92 -0.38 -2.86
C LEU A 44 4.60 -0.30 -3.61
N TYR A 45 4.64 -0.49 -4.92
CA TYR A 45 3.45 -0.45 -5.78
C TYR A 45 3.29 -1.80 -6.47
N THR A 46 2.06 -2.31 -6.52
CA THR A 46 1.79 -3.59 -7.19
C THR A 46 0.47 -3.53 -7.92
N TYR A 47 0.53 -3.55 -9.25
CA TYR A 47 -0.63 -3.73 -10.11
C TYR A 47 -0.97 -5.22 -10.19
N THR A 48 -2.20 -5.57 -9.83
CA THR A 48 -2.70 -6.96 -9.85
C THR A 48 -3.29 -7.35 -11.20
N GLY A 49 -3.63 -6.37 -12.03
CA GLY A 49 -4.26 -6.59 -13.34
C GLY A 49 -5.73 -6.99 -13.26
N ALA A 50 -6.37 -6.91 -12.09
CA ALA A 50 -7.79 -7.27 -11.91
C ALA A 50 -8.44 -6.43 -10.80
N PHE A 51 -9.75 -6.20 -10.89
CA PHE A 51 -10.54 -5.57 -9.83
C PHE A 51 -11.43 -6.55 -9.06
N ASN A 52 -11.42 -7.84 -9.42
CA ASN A 52 -12.32 -8.88 -8.95
C ASN A 52 -11.61 -10.19 -8.57
N ASP A 53 -10.31 -10.15 -8.28
CA ASP A 53 -9.51 -11.33 -7.97
C ASP A 53 -8.83 -11.18 -6.59
N PRO A 54 -9.51 -11.52 -5.49
CA PRO A 54 -8.95 -11.41 -4.14
C PRO A 54 -7.63 -12.18 -3.95
N ALA A 55 -7.45 -13.32 -4.63
CA ALA A 55 -6.24 -14.13 -4.48
C ALA A 55 -4.98 -13.37 -4.95
N ARG A 56 -5.10 -12.59 -6.03
CA ARG A 56 -4.02 -11.69 -6.47
C ARG A 56 -3.73 -10.58 -5.47
N GLY A 57 -4.77 -10.02 -4.86
CA GLY A 57 -4.63 -8.98 -3.83
C GLY A 57 -3.91 -9.50 -2.58
N LYS A 58 -4.23 -10.74 -2.18
CA LYS A 58 -3.55 -11.44 -1.08
C LYS A 58 -2.06 -11.63 -1.39
N THR A 59 -1.75 -12.26 -2.53
CA THR A 59 -0.36 -12.53 -2.95
C THR A 59 0.46 -11.25 -3.05
N ALA A 60 -0.10 -10.18 -3.64
CA ALA A 60 0.56 -8.88 -3.73
C ALA A 60 0.86 -8.29 -2.33
N THR A 61 -0.08 -8.42 -1.40
CA THR A 61 0.06 -7.90 -0.04
C THR A 61 1.10 -8.69 0.74
N GLU A 62 1.08 -10.03 0.67
CA GLU A 62 2.09 -10.88 1.30
C GLU A 62 3.51 -10.52 0.83
N ALA A 63 3.70 -10.27 -0.47
CA ALA A 63 4.98 -9.83 -1.02
C ALA A 63 5.40 -8.45 -0.49
N GLN A 64 4.46 -7.52 -0.30
CA GLN A 64 4.75 -6.20 0.27
C GLN A 64 5.09 -6.29 1.77
N LEU A 65 4.36 -7.10 2.54
CA LEU A 65 4.63 -7.36 3.95
C LEU A 65 6.01 -8.01 4.13
N ALA A 66 6.37 -8.98 3.28
CA ALA A 66 7.69 -9.61 3.29
C ALA A 66 8.84 -8.63 2.99
N GLN A 67 8.56 -7.55 2.24
CA GLN A 67 9.49 -6.44 2.00
C GLN A 67 9.47 -5.37 3.12
N GLY A 68 8.77 -5.62 4.23
CA GLY A 68 8.72 -4.72 5.38
C GLY A 68 7.65 -3.63 5.28
N ALA A 69 6.67 -3.74 4.39
CA ALA A 69 5.51 -2.86 4.45
C ALA A 69 4.73 -3.10 5.74
N CYS A 70 4.47 -2.03 6.50
CA CYS A 70 3.64 -2.06 7.70
C CYS A 70 2.21 -1.57 7.46
N ILE A 71 1.98 -0.85 6.35
CA ILE A 71 0.69 -0.30 5.94
C ILE A 71 0.53 -0.58 4.46
N VAL A 72 -0.66 -1.02 4.04
CA VAL A 72 -1.00 -1.30 2.63
C VAL A 72 -2.28 -0.55 2.27
N TYR A 73 -2.22 0.25 1.20
CA TYR A 73 -3.36 0.99 0.67
C TYR A 73 -4.04 0.21 -0.47
N ASN A 74 -5.35 0.01 -0.35
CA ASN A 74 -6.17 -0.69 -1.34
C ASN A 74 -6.67 0.26 -2.44
N VAL A 75 -6.24 0.02 -3.68
CA VAL A 75 -6.72 0.67 -4.91
C VAL A 75 -7.09 -0.38 -5.98
N ALA A 76 -7.59 -1.54 -5.53
CA ALA A 76 -7.86 -2.71 -6.38
C ALA A 76 -9.31 -3.20 -6.35
N GLY A 77 -10.26 -2.44 -5.79
CA GLY A 77 -11.67 -2.84 -5.77
C GLY A 77 -11.87 -4.14 -4.97
N ALA A 78 -12.62 -5.10 -5.51
CA ALA A 78 -12.88 -6.39 -4.85
C ALA A 78 -11.63 -7.27 -4.75
N THR A 79 -10.65 -7.12 -5.65
CA THR A 79 -9.30 -7.69 -5.46
C THR A 79 -8.69 -7.31 -4.11
N GLY A 80 -9.02 -6.11 -3.62
CA GLY A 80 -8.55 -5.62 -2.34
C GLY A 80 -9.08 -6.36 -1.11
N LEU A 81 -10.07 -7.25 -1.25
CA LEU A 81 -10.52 -8.11 -0.16
C LEU A 81 -9.39 -9.03 0.32
N GLY A 82 -8.53 -9.50 -0.59
CA GLY A 82 -7.37 -10.32 -0.22
C GLY A 82 -6.28 -9.57 0.55
N ILE A 83 -6.27 -8.23 0.49
CA ILE A 83 -5.35 -7.40 1.30
C ILE A 83 -5.68 -7.59 2.79
N PHE A 84 -6.97 -7.52 3.13
CA PHE A 84 -7.42 -7.69 4.52
C PHE A 84 -7.09 -9.09 5.04
N GLU A 85 -7.34 -10.12 4.23
CA GLU A 85 -7.00 -11.50 4.56
C GLU A 85 -5.48 -11.67 4.82
N ALA A 86 -4.63 -11.14 3.93
CA ALA A 86 -3.18 -11.21 4.10
C ALA A 86 -2.69 -10.50 5.38
N VAL A 87 -3.25 -9.33 5.68
CA VAL A 87 -2.90 -8.58 6.89
C VAL A 87 -3.40 -9.28 8.15
N GLU A 88 -4.62 -9.84 8.14
CA GLU A 88 -5.16 -10.61 9.27
C GLU A 88 -4.30 -11.84 9.56
N GLU A 89 -3.92 -12.59 8.53
CA GLU A 89 -3.03 -13.75 8.69
C GLU A 89 -1.64 -13.36 9.18
N ALA A 90 -1.08 -12.26 8.67
CA ALA A 90 0.21 -11.76 9.12
C ALA A 90 0.15 -11.32 10.59
N ALA A 91 -0.93 -10.65 11.01
CA ALA A 91 -1.13 -10.26 12.40
C ALA A 91 -1.21 -11.49 13.32
N LYS A 92 -2.01 -12.51 12.96
CA LYS A 92 -2.11 -13.76 13.73
C LYS A 92 -0.78 -14.51 13.87
N LYS A 93 0.12 -14.38 12.89
CA LYS A 93 1.48 -14.98 12.96
C LYS A 93 2.42 -14.22 13.90
N GLN A 94 2.14 -12.95 14.17
CA GLN A 94 3.00 -12.10 15.02
C GLN A 94 2.64 -12.13 16.51
N GLY A 95 1.52 -12.77 16.89
CA GLY A 95 1.09 -12.96 18.28
C GLY A 95 -0.05 -12.03 18.66
#